data_AF-A0A7K0J687-F1
#
_entry.id   AF-A0A7K0J687-F1
#
_cell.length_a   1.000
_cell.length_b   1.000
_cell.length_c   1.000
_cell.angle_alpha   90.00
_cell.angle_beta   90.00
_cell.angle_gamma   90.00
#
_symmetry.space_group_name_H-M   'P 1'
#
loop_
_entity.id
_entity.type
_entity.pdbx_description
1 polymer ?
#
loop_
_entity_poly.entity_id
_entity_poly.type
_entity_poly.pdbx_seq_one_letter_code
_entity_poly.pdbx_strand_id
1 'polypeptide(L)'
;MTSLIDDVKNISDADLNDTINALYSESNRRRVVAEIPQQVADAIDHYQDATGITAKRRPVDGGYAQWAQPTGALDAYRLGDLVTHGGKTWESTVDSNVWEPGVANWRERQGDTVPEYRQPTGATDAYHKGDRVTFDGHIWESLVDGNVWDPAIYPPGWTQVK
;
A
#
# COMPACT_ATOMS: atom_id res chain seq x y z
N MET A 1 12.93 -40.80 9.75
CA MET A 1 13.30 -41.43 11.04
C MET A 1 14.60 -40.75 11.45
N THR A 2 14.55 -39.81 12.38
CA THR A 2 15.73 -39.03 12.80
C THR A 2 16.57 -39.95 13.67
N SER A 3 17.71 -40.45 13.17
CA SER A 3 18.67 -41.12 14.05
C SER A 3 19.32 -40.02 14.88
N LEU A 4 19.04 -39.99 16.19
CA LEU A 4 19.86 -39.22 17.10
C LEU A 4 21.28 -39.81 17.04
N ILE A 5 22.31 -38.95 17.01
CA ILE A 5 23.70 -39.43 17.11
C ILE A 5 23.95 -39.67 18.59
N ASP A 6 23.71 -40.89 19.04
CA ASP A 6 23.76 -41.23 20.47
C ASP A 6 25.19 -41.49 20.97
N ASP A 7 26.14 -41.77 20.06
CA ASP A 7 27.53 -42.01 20.43
C ASP A 7 28.52 -41.48 19.37
N VAL A 8 28.78 -40.17 19.45
CA VAL A 8 29.72 -39.45 18.56
C VAL A 8 31.17 -39.96 18.69
N LYS A 9 31.52 -40.68 19.76
CA LYS A 9 32.91 -41.12 19.99
C LYS A 9 33.26 -42.43 19.29
N ASN A 10 32.25 -43.21 18.89
CA ASN A 10 32.42 -44.54 18.31
C ASN A 10 32.02 -44.63 16.81
N ILE A 11 31.76 -43.49 16.17
CA ILE A 11 31.50 -43.37 14.74
C ILE A 11 32.81 -43.37 13.93
N SER A 12 32.80 -43.88 12.69
CA SER A 12 33.98 -43.81 11.82
C SER A 12 34.28 -42.38 11.36
N ASP A 13 35.52 -42.07 11.00
CA ASP A 13 35.87 -40.73 10.49
C ASP A 13 35.08 -40.35 9.23
N ALA A 14 34.77 -41.33 8.38
CA ALA A 14 33.97 -41.12 7.17
C ALA A 14 32.52 -40.75 7.54
N ASP A 15 31.89 -41.55 8.40
CA ASP A 15 30.51 -41.31 8.83
C ASP A 15 30.40 -40.01 9.67
N LEU A 16 31.44 -39.67 10.45
CA LEU A 16 31.51 -38.40 11.18
C LEU A 16 31.51 -37.21 10.22
N ASN A 17 32.34 -37.26 9.18
CA ASN A 17 32.42 -36.18 8.18
C ASN A 17 31.10 -36.05 7.41
N ASP A 18 30.48 -37.15 7.00
CA ASP A 18 29.18 -37.14 6.32
C ASP A 18 28.09 -36.55 7.22
N THR A 19 28.10 -36.93 8.49
CA THR A 19 27.18 -36.42 9.50
C THR A 19 27.36 -34.91 9.72
N ILE A 20 28.59 -34.43 9.84
CA ILE A 20 28.91 -33.00 9.97
C ILE A 20 28.41 -32.23 8.74
N ASN A 21 28.67 -32.72 7.53
CA ASN A 21 28.21 -32.09 6.29
C ASN A 21 26.69 -32.02 6.18
N ALA A 22 26.00 -33.09 6.59
CA ALA A 22 24.55 -33.14 6.62
C ALA A 22 23.97 -32.14 7.63
N LEU A 23 24.55 -32.06 8.83
CA LEU A 23 24.14 -31.11 9.87
C LEU A 23 24.38 -29.66 9.46
N TYR A 24 25.53 -29.35 8.84
CA TYR A 24 25.78 -28.00 8.30
C TYR A 24 24.81 -27.64 7.18
N SER A 25 24.55 -28.57 6.26
CA SER A 25 23.61 -28.35 5.17
C SER A 25 22.19 -28.11 5.71
N GLU A 26 21.75 -28.89 6.69
CA GLU A 26 20.44 -28.72 7.30
C GLU A 26 20.35 -27.43 8.13
N SER A 27 21.40 -27.07 8.87
CA SER A 27 21.49 -25.80 9.59
C SER A 27 21.38 -24.61 8.62
N ASN A 28 22.13 -24.64 7.52
CA ASN A 28 22.06 -23.64 6.47
C ASN A 28 20.68 -23.58 5.82
N ARG A 29 20.07 -24.72 5.49
CA ARG A 29 18.73 -24.78 4.91
C ARG A 29 17.70 -24.14 5.85
N ARG A 30 17.74 -24.45 7.14
CA ARG A 30 16.83 -23.86 8.14
C ARG A 30 16.99 -22.36 8.25
N ARG A 31 18.24 -21.89 8.27
CA ARG A 31 18.56 -20.46 8.27
C ARG A 31 17.98 -19.76 7.04
N VAL A 32 18.27 -20.28 5.84
CA VAL A 32 17.76 -19.74 4.57
C VAL A 32 16.23 -19.70 4.56
N VAL A 33 15.57 -20.79 4.97
CA VAL A 33 14.09 -20.86 5.03
C VAL A 33 13.52 -19.85 6.02
N ALA A 34 14.22 -19.57 7.12
CA ALA A 34 13.77 -18.59 8.11
C ALA A 34 14.01 -17.14 7.67
N GLU A 35 15.09 -16.86 6.94
CA GLU A 35 15.54 -15.49 6.64
C GLU A 35 15.06 -14.96 5.28
N ILE A 36 15.09 -15.79 4.23
CA ILE A 36 14.82 -15.35 2.85
C ILE A 36 13.44 -14.68 2.68
N PRO A 37 12.33 -15.16 3.29
CA PRO A 37 11.04 -14.50 3.11
C PRO A 37 11.04 -13.02 3.52
N GLN A 38 11.68 -12.69 4.65
CA GLN A 38 11.80 -11.30 5.10
C GLN A 38 12.71 -10.50 4.17
N GLN A 39 13.85 -11.07 3.76
CA GLN A 39 14.77 -10.40 2.84
C GLN A 39 14.12 -10.07 1.49
N VAL A 40 13.25 -10.96 0.99
CA VAL A 40 12.49 -10.71 -0.25
C VAL A 40 11.46 -9.60 -0.06
N ALA A 41 10.72 -9.59 1.05
CA ALA A 41 9.76 -8.52 1.36
C ALA A 41 10.47 -7.15 1.47
N ASP A 42 11.57 -7.08 2.21
CA ASP A 42 12.34 -5.84 2.38
C ASP A 42 12.91 -5.34 1.02
N ALA A 43 13.36 -6.26 0.16
CA ALA A 43 13.87 -5.91 -1.16
C ALA A 43 12.78 -5.38 -2.10
N ILE A 44 11.57 -5.97 -2.07
CA ILE A 44 10.40 -5.45 -2.78
C ILE A 44 10.08 -4.05 -2.24
N ASP A 45 10.12 -3.89 -0.92
CA ASP A 45 9.77 -2.62 -0.30
C ASP A 45 10.71 -1.50 -0.73
N HIS A 46 12.00 -1.77 -0.67
CA HIS A 46 13.04 -0.86 -1.11
C HIS A 46 12.93 -0.52 -2.60
N TYR A 47 12.64 -1.50 -3.45
CA TYR A 47 12.46 -1.27 -4.89
C TYR A 47 11.29 -0.32 -5.17
N GLN A 48 10.13 -0.54 -4.56
CA GLN A 48 8.95 0.29 -4.77
C GLN A 48 9.15 1.72 -4.24
N ASP A 49 9.86 1.88 -3.12
CA ASP A 49 10.19 3.20 -2.57
C ASP A 49 11.17 3.94 -3.50
N ALA A 50 12.23 3.26 -3.95
CA ALA A 50 13.25 3.84 -4.82
C ALA A 50 12.71 4.21 -6.22
N THR A 51 11.69 3.50 -6.70
CA THR A 51 11.03 3.77 -7.99
C THR A 51 9.85 4.73 -7.88
N GLY A 52 9.49 5.15 -6.66
CA GLY A 52 8.39 6.07 -6.38
C GLY A 52 7.00 5.44 -6.52
N ILE A 53 6.89 4.11 -6.62
CA ILE A 53 5.61 3.39 -6.64
C ILE A 53 4.83 3.68 -5.36
N THR A 54 5.49 3.58 -4.20
CA THR A 54 4.88 3.84 -2.89
C THR A 54 4.30 5.25 -2.79
N ALA A 55 5.01 6.25 -3.31
CA ALA A 55 4.56 7.64 -3.26
C ALA A 55 3.28 7.85 -4.09
N LYS A 56 3.14 7.18 -5.23
CA LYS A 56 1.95 7.26 -6.11
C LYS A 56 0.69 6.63 -5.51
N ARG A 57 0.85 5.73 -4.54
CA ARG A 57 -0.25 4.99 -3.88
C ARG A 57 -0.68 5.61 -2.55
N ARG A 58 0.02 6.67 -2.14
CA ARG A 58 -0.37 7.51 -1.01
C ARG A 58 -1.13 8.73 -1.54
N PRO A 59 -2.03 9.31 -0.74
CA PRO A 59 -2.70 10.54 -1.14
C PRO A 59 -1.67 11.67 -1.13
N VAL A 60 -1.49 12.27 -2.29
CA VAL A 60 -0.70 13.47 -2.52
C VAL A 60 -1.45 14.21 -3.60
N ASP A 61 -1.34 15.52 -3.65
CA ASP A 61 -1.24 16.15 -4.96
C ASP A 61 -2.56 16.29 -5.81
N GLY A 62 -3.71 15.75 -5.38
CA GLY A 62 -4.95 15.68 -6.16
C GLY A 62 -5.67 14.32 -6.15
N GLY A 63 -5.33 13.40 -5.24
CA GLY A 63 -6.05 12.13 -5.03
C GLY A 63 -5.18 10.88 -5.18
N TYR A 64 -5.79 9.71 -5.32
CA TYR A 64 -5.07 8.44 -5.50
C TYR A 64 -4.94 8.08 -6.98
N ALA A 65 -3.79 7.50 -7.36
CA ALA A 65 -3.58 7.01 -8.72
C ALA A 65 -4.65 5.99 -9.14
N GLN A 66 -5.00 5.98 -10.42
CA GLN A 66 -5.88 4.95 -10.97
C GLN A 66 -5.23 3.57 -10.82
N TRP A 67 -6.04 2.56 -10.48
CA TRP A 67 -5.57 1.18 -10.43
C TRP A 67 -4.96 0.75 -11.77
N ALA A 68 -3.83 0.05 -11.70
CA ALA A 68 -3.15 -0.55 -12.82
C ALA A 68 -2.81 -2.00 -12.46
N GLN A 69 -3.09 -2.92 -13.39
CA GLN A 69 -2.77 -4.34 -13.23
C GLN A 69 -1.27 -4.52 -12.96
N PRO A 70 -0.87 -5.10 -11.81
CA PRO A 70 0.53 -5.42 -11.57
C PRO A 70 1.09 -6.39 -12.61
N THR A 71 2.35 -6.20 -12.98
CA THR A 71 3.10 -7.06 -13.90
C THR A 71 3.83 -8.19 -13.18
N GLY A 72 4.01 -8.08 -11.86
CA GLY A 72 4.58 -9.12 -11.02
C GLY A 72 4.59 -8.76 -9.54
N ALA A 73 5.46 -9.43 -8.76
CA ALA A 73 5.56 -9.20 -7.31
C ALA A 73 6.13 -7.82 -6.96
N LEU A 74 7.00 -7.27 -7.81
CA LEU A 74 7.70 -6.00 -7.56
C LEU A 74 6.76 -4.78 -7.59
N ASP A 75 5.66 -4.86 -8.33
CA ASP A 75 4.66 -3.80 -8.45
C ASP A 75 3.28 -4.24 -7.95
N ALA A 76 3.19 -5.35 -7.21
CA ALA A 76 1.98 -5.71 -6.51
C ALA A 76 1.63 -4.67 -5.42
N TYR A 77 0.34 -4.52 -5.12
CA TYR A 77 -0.15 -3.60 -4.10
C TYR A 77 0.09 -4.15 -2.70
N ARG A 78 0.63 -3.32 -1.80
CA ARG A 78 0.83 -3.65 -0.39
C ARG A 78 -0.47 -3.53 0.39
N LEU A 79 -0.52 -4.09 1.60
CA LEU A 79 -1.59 -3.81 2.54
C LEU A 79 -1.68 -2.30 2.80
N GLY A 80 -2.89 -1.74 2.66
CA GLY A 80 -3.14 -0.31 2.89
C GLY A 80 -2.81 0.60 1.71
N ASP A 81 -2.27 0.09 0.60
CA ASP A 81 -2.11 0.88 -0.63
C ASP A 81 -3.48 1.32 -1.16
N LEU A 82 -3.55 2.56 -1.66
CA LEU A 82 -4.79 3.20 -2.10
C LEU A 82 -4.76 3.51 -3.61
N VAL A 83 -5.89 3.26 -4.27
CA VAL A 83 -6.08 3.52 -5.70
C VAL A 83 -7.50 4.02 -6.00
N THR A 84 -7.69 4.65 -7.15
CA THR A 84 -9.01 4.89 -7.72
C THR A 84 -9.39 3.85 -8.78
N HIS A 85 -10.62 3.36 -8.76
CA HIS A 85 -11.16 2.47 -9.78
C HIS A 85 -12.69 2.57 -9.84
N GLY A 86 -13.25 2.73 -11.04
CA GLY A 86 -14.70 2.89 -11.23
C GLY A 86 -15.27 4.13 -10.52
N GLY A 87 -14.50 5.22 -10.45
CA GLY A 87 -14.90 6.45 -9.76
C GLY A 87 -14.92 6.37 -8.23
N LYS A 88 -14.36 5.31 -7.65
CA LYS A 88 -14.31 5.06 -6.21
C LYS A 88 -12.87 4.90 -5.74
N THR A 89 -12.63 5.13 -4.45
CA THR A 89 -11.35 4.86 -3.81
C THR A 89 -11.36 3.48 -3.16
N TRP A 90 -10.28 2.74 -3.32
CA TRP A 90 -10.10 1.39 -2.80
C TRP A 90 -8.79 1.28 -2.06
N GLU A 91 -8.81 0.56 -0.94
CA GLU A 91 -7.65 0.22 -0.14
C GLU A 91 -7.39 -1.28 -0.20
N SER A 92 -6.16 -1.68 -0.49
CA SER A 92 -5.78 -3.09 -0.49
C SER A 92 -5.83 -3.64 0.93
N THR A 93 -6.40 -4.83 1.11
CA THR A 93 -6.56 -5.47 2.43
C THR A 93 -5.55 -6.59 2.68
N VAL A 94 -4.61 -6.81 1.76
CA VAL A 94 -3.54 -7.81 1.86
C VAL A 94 -2.26 -7.28 1.23
N ASP A 95 -1.13 -7.84 1.61
CA ASP A 95 0.14 -7.65 0.89
C ASP A 95 0.16 -8.42 -0.42
N SER A 96 0.95 -7.93 -1.38
CA SER A 96 1.12 -8.54 -2.71
C SER A 96 -0.20 -8.71 -3.48
N ASN A 97 -1.13 -7.76 -3.33
CA ASN A 97 -2.41 -7.78 -4.04
C ASN A 97 -2.23 -7.44 -5.52
N VAL A 98 -2.71 -8.33 -6.39
CA VAL A 98 -2.65 -8.21 -7.86
C VAL A 98 -4.02 -8.18 -8.50
N TRP A 99 -5.09 -8.29 -7.72
CA TRP A 99 -6.45 -8.33 -8.23
C TRP A 99 -6.98 -6.91 -8.48
N GLU A 100 -7.95 -6.81 -9.37
CA GLU A 100 -8.67 -5.57 -9.65
C GLU A 100 -9.62 -5.20 -8.50
N PRO A 101 -9.78 -3.91 -8.16
CA PRO A 101 -10.75 -3.46 -7.18
C PRO A 101 -12.18 -3.88 -7.52
N GLY A 102 -12.91 -4.36 -6.52
CA GLY A 102 -14.22 -5.00 -6.71
C GLY A 102 -14.17 -6.50 -7.00
N VAL A 103 -12.99 -7.08 -7.28
CA VAL A 103 -12.83 -8.54 -7.44
C VAL A 103 -12.48 -9.20 -6.10
N ALA A 104 -11.30 -8.92 -5.55
CA ALA A 104 -10.83 -9.54 -4.33
C ALA A 104 -9.80 -8.68 -3.57
N ASN A 105 -9.79 -8.78 -2.25
CA ASN A 105 -8.79 -8.17 -1.36
C ASN A 105 -8.70 -6.64 -1.43
N TRP A 106 -9.81 -5.98 -1.76
CA TRP A 106 -9.95 -4.53 -1.70
C TRP A 106 -11.12 -4.16 -0.80
N ARG A 107 -10.96 -3.06 -0.06
CA ARG A 107 -12.03 -2.41 0.68
C ARG A 107 -12.30 -1.05 0.05
N GLU A 108 -13.55 -0.83 -0.37
CA GLU A 108 -14.00 0.49 -0.82
C GLU A 108 -13.92 1.48 0.36
N ARG A 109 -13.20 2.58 0.19
CA ARG A 109 -13.16 3.69 1.15
C ARG A 109 -14.35 4.61 0.88
N GLN A 110 -15.45 4.42 1.62
CA GLN A 110 -16.55 5.38 1.60
C GLN A 110 -16.10 6.71 2.23
N GLY A 111 -16.21 7.82 1.49
CA GLY A 111 -15.85 9.16 1.97
C GLY A 111 -14.66 9.84 1.27
N ASP A 112 -13.92 9.12 0.42
CA ASP A 112 -12.74 9.67 -0.28
C ASP A 112 -13.04 10.17 -1.72
N THR A 113 -14.25 9.93 -2.24
CA THR A 113 -14.72 10.63 -3.45
C THR A 113 -15.06 12.06 -3.07
N VAL A 114 -14.12 12.96 -3.33
CA VAL A 114 -14.31 14.39 -3.18
C VAL A 114 -15.35 14.85 -4.24
N PRO A 115 -16.55 15.28 -3.84
CA PRO A 115 -17.60 15.66 -4.77
C PRO A 115 -17.21 16.89 -5.60
N GLU A 116 -17.71 17.03 -6.81
CA GLU A 116 -17.59 18.28 -7.56
C GLU A 116 -18.24 19.43 -6.79
N TYR A 117 -17.61 20.61 -6.82
CA TYR A 117 -18.17 21.81 -6.21
C TYR A 117 -19.58 22.04 -6.73
N ARG A 118 -20.51 22.26 -5.81
CA ARG A 118 -21.88 22.64 -6.10
C ARG A 118 -22.17 23.93 -5.37
N GLN A 119 -22.57 24.94 -6.11
CA GLN A 119 -23.00 26.22 -5.56
C GLN A 119 -24.08 26.02 -4.49
N PRO A 120 -23.80 26.35 -3.21
CA PRO A 120 -24.81 26.28 -2.16
C PRO A 120 -25.94 27.29 -2.41
N THR A 121 -27.13 26.93 -1.97
CA THR A 121 -28.34 27.77 -2.04
C THR A 121 -28.51 28.66 -0.82
N GLY A 122 -27.80 28.40 0.27
CA GLY A 122 -27.76 29.23 1.46
C GLY A 122 -26.87 28.66 2.56
N ALA A 123 -27.13 29.06 3.81
CA ALA A 123 -26.32 28.61 4.96
C ALA A 123 -26.50 27.11 5.29
N THR A 124 -27.61 26.50 4.88
CA THR A 124 -27.95 25.11 5.23
C THR A 124 -27.17 24.06 4.45
N ASP A 125 -26.67 24.41 3.27
CA ASP A 125 -25.89 23.56 2.37
C ASP A 125 -24.51 24.16 2.07
N ALA A 126 -24.09 25.14 2.87
CA ALA A 126 -22.76 25.73 2.78
C ALA A 126 -21.68 24.76 3.27
N TYR A 127 -20.49 24.86 2.69
CA TYR A 127 -19.35 24.04 3.06
C TYR A 127 -18.77 24.47 4.41
N HIS A 128 -18.36 23.51 5.22
CA HIS A 128 -17.67 23.73 6.49
C HIS A 128 -16.16 23.77 6.26
N LYS A 129 -15.42 24.27 7.25
CA LYS A 129 -13.96 24.19 7.23
C LYS A 129 -13.52 22.72 7.20
N GLY A 130 -12.62 22.39 6.29
CA GLY A 130 -12.13 21.03 6.07
C GLY A 130 -12.92 20.23 5.03
N ASP A 131 -14.09 20.70 4.59
CA ASP A 131 -14.81 20.06 3.48
C ASP A 131 -13.99 20.17 2.20
N ARG A 132 -14.02 19.11 1.39
CA ARG A 132 -13.27 19.03 0.14
C ARG A 132 -14.22 18.97 -1.05
N VAL A 133 -13.84 19.64 -2.14
CA VAL A 133 -14.53 19.58 -3.43
C VAL A 133 -13.54 19.44 -4.59
N THR A 134 -13.98 18.88 -5.71
CA THR A 134 -13.27 18.99 -6.98
C THR A 134 -13.77 20.23 -7.75
N PHE A 135 -12.87 21.04 -8.27
CA PHE A 135 -13.18 22.22 -9.06
C PHE A 135 -12.03 22.48 -10.05
N ASP A 136 -12.38 22.60 -11.34
CA ASP A 136 -11.42 22.78 -12.44
C ASP A 136 -10.30 21.71 -12.48
N GLY A 137 -10.67 20.44 -12.26
CA GLY A 137 -9.73 19.31 -12.27
C GLY A 137 -8.80 19.22 -11.05
N HIS A 138 -8.97 20.08 -10.06
CA HIS A 138 -8.18 20.11 -8.82
C HIS A 138 -9.06 19.85 -7.59
N ILE A 139 -8.43 19.36 -6.50
CA ILE A 139 -9.09 19.21 -5.21
C ILE A 139 -8.85 20.49 -4.39
N TRP A 140 -9.91 21.00 -3.77
CA TRP A 140 -9.89 22.18 -2.92
C TRP A 140 -10.47 21.84 -1.56
N GLU A 141 -9.85 22.31 -0.49
CA GLU A 141 -10.34 22.19 0.89
C GLU A 141 -10.78 23.57 1.41
N SER A 142 -11.99 23.65 1.95
CA SER A 142 -12.53 24.90 2.50
C SER A 142 -11.80 25.28 3.78
N LEU A 143 -11.41 26.55 3.89
CA LEU A 143 -10.68 27.10 5.04
C LEU A 143 -11.59 27.76 6.07
N VAL A 144 -12.87 27.92 5.76
CA VAL A 144 -13.86 28.65 6.56
C VAL A 144 -15.18 27.88 6.68
N ASP A 145 -15.89 28.11 7.77
CA ASP A 145 -17.25 27.59 7.96
C ASP A 145 -18.27 28.46 7.21
N GLY A 146 -19.29 27.82 6.62
CA GLY A 146 -20.33 28.51 5.87
C GLY A 146 -19.85 29.03 4.51
N ASN A 147 -18.89 28.36 3.88
CA ASN A 147 -18.36 28.75 2.58
C ASN A 147 -19.37 28.45 1.46
N VAL A 148 -19.80 29.49 0.76
CA VAL A 148 -20.78 29.42 -0.34
C VAL A 148 -20.19 29.79 -1.69
N TRP A 149 -18.91 30.15 -1.76
CA TRP A 149 -18.28 30.62 -3.00
C TRP A 149 -17.31 29.58 -3.55
N ASP A 150 -17.20 29.48 -4.86
CA ASP A 150 -16.23 28.57 -5.49
C ASP A 150 -14.77 29.08 -5.34
N PRO A 151 -13.77 28.22 -5.57
CA PRO A 151 -12.35 28.60 -5.48
C PRO A 151 -11.89 29.73 -6.41
N ALA A 152 -12.54 29.95 -7.55
CA ALA A 152 -12.20 31.04 -8.47
C ALA A 152 -12.78 32.38 -8.01
N ILE A 153 -13.97 32.38 -7.40
CA ILE A 153 -14.66 33.58 -6.92
C ILE A 153 -14.14 34.02 -5.54
N TYR A 154 -13.86 33.07 -4.64
CA TYR A 154 -13.29 33.38 -3.32
C TYR A 154 -12.06 32.54 -2.97
N PRO A 155 -10.92 32.76 -3.66
CA PRO A 155 -9.68 32.02 -3.40
C PRO A 155 -9.23 32.01 -1.93
N PRO A 156 -9.36 33.09 -1.13
CA PRO A 156 -8.95 33.07 0.28
C PRO A 156 -9.73 32.08 1.16
N GLY A 157 -10.92 31.65 0.72
CA GLY A 157 -11.74 30.67 1.43
C GLY A 157 -11.36 29.21 1.17
N TRP A 158 -10.40 28.96 0.28
CA TRP A 158 -10.00 27.62 -0.14
C TRP A 158 -8.48 27.49 -0.13
N THR A 159 -8.01 26.29 0.18
CA THR A 159 -6.66 25.88 -0.20
C THR A 159 -6.79 24.83 -1.27
N GLN A 160 -6.04 24.98 -2.36
CA GLN A 160 -5.86 23.85 -3.26
C GLN A 160 -5.14 22.78 -2.43
N VAL A 161 -5.79 21.63 -2.31
CA VAL A 161 -5.08 20.44 -1.89
C VAL A 161 -4.23 20.16 -3.10
N LYS A 162 -2.95 20.47 -2.93
CA LYS A 162 -1.99 19.65 -3.59
C LYS A 162 -2.27 18.28 -2.95
#